data_AF-A0A9E2K856-F1
#
_entry.id   AF-A0A9E2K856-F1
#
_cell.length_a   1.000
_cell.length_b   1.000
_cell.length_c   1.000
_cell.angle_alpha   90.00
_cell.angle_beta   90.00
_cell.angle_gamma   90.00
#
_symmetry.space_group_name_H-M   'P 1'
#
loop_
_entity.id
_entity.type
_entity.pdbx_description
1 polymer ?
#
loop_
_entity_poly.entity_id
_entity_poly.type
_entity_poly.pdbx_seq_one_letter_code
_entity_poly.pdbx_strand_id
1 'polypeptide(L)'
;MSSDGEFDFEVMKAQGEAAGVPELYLLIMTPLPVTGSAPAVPAALEVHYAYMHRLVADGKVLAIGPCMGEPSIAGHAPVPPGFGILSVGSREEAEQIARDEPFHAMGWRHNTVMAWTPKFGSLIEVLRDAARPEE
;
A
#
# COMPACT_ATOMS: atom_id res chain seq x y z
N MET A 1 -39.95 -9.14 6.02
CA MET A 1 -38.87 -9.93 6.64
C MET A 1 -37.67 -9.79 5.72
N SER A 2 -36.76 -8.89 6.05
CA SER A 2 -35.54 -8.66 5.27
C SER A 2 -34.62 -9.83 5.53
N SER A 3 -34.21 -10.56 4.49
CA SER A 3 -33.07 -11.48 4.60
C SER A 3 -31.82 -10.62 4.80
N ASP A 4 -31.26 -10.65 6.00
CA ASP A 4 -29.95 -10.08 6.27
C ASP A 4 -28.95 -10.78 5.34
N GLY A 5 -28.56 -10.10 4.26
CA GLY A 5 -27.61 -10.60 3.29
C GLY A 5 -26.22 -10.65 3.91
N GLU A 6 -25.88 -11.79 4.49
CA GLU A 6 -24.54 -12.05 4.99
C GLU A 6 -23.53 -11.97 3.84
N PHE A 7 -22.41 -11.28 4.06
CA PHE A 7 -21.36 -11.17 3.07
C PHE A 7 -20.64 -12.51 2.96
N ASP A 8 -20.76 -13.16 1.80
CA ASP A 8 -19.96 -14.34 1.47
C ASP A 8 -18.60 -13.89 0.91
N PHE A 9 -17.60 -13.82 1.79
CA PHE A 9 -16.26 -13.36 1.44
C PHE A 9 -15.53 -14.30 0.47
N GLU A 10 -15.83 -15.60 0.49
CA GLU A 10 -15.23 -16.57 -0.43
C GLU A 10 -15.78 -16.38 -1.84
N VAL A 11 -17.10 -16.17 -1.97
CA VAL A 11 -17.70 -15.79 -3.26
C VAL A 11 -17.14 -14.46 -3.75
N MET A 12 -16.99 -13.48 -2.84
CA MET A 12 -16.41 -12.19 -3.20
C MET A 12 -14.96 -12.29 -3.68
N LYS A 13 -14.16 -13.18 -3.08
CA LYS A 13 -12.78 -13.46 -3.48
C LYS A 13 -12.74 -14.16 -4.84
N ALA A 14 -13.50 -15.24 -5.02
CA ALA A 14 -13.57 -16.01 -6.27
C ALA A 14 -14.01 -15.14 -7.47
N GLN A 15 -14.95 -14.21 -7.27
CA GLN A 15 -15.34 -13.24 -8.30
C GLN A 15 -14.18 -12.31 -8.71
N GLY A 16 -13.33 -11.94 -7.75
CA GLY A 16 -12.16 -11.12 -8.00
C GLY A 16 -11.07 -11.89 -8.76
N GLU A 17 -10.81 -13.14 -8.38
CA GLU A 17 -9.86 -14.03 -9.08
C GLU A 17 -10.32 -14.29 -10.53
N ALA A 18 -11.62 -14.52 -10.74
CA ALA A 18 -12.20 -14.72 -12.06
C ALA A 18 -12.08 -13.49 -12.98
N ALA A 19 -11.83 -12.29 -12.44
CA ALA A 19 -11.61 -11.09 -13.22
C ALA A 19 -10.25 -11.08 -13.95
N GLY A 20 -9.38 -12.06 -13.68
CA GLY A 20 -8.07 -12.21 -14.33
C GLY A 20 -7.05 -11.16 -13.92
N VAL A 21 -7.24 -10.55 -12.74
CA VAL A 21 -6.32 -9.55 -12.17
C VAL A 21 -5.59 -10.22 -11.00
N PRO A 22 -4.25 -10.09 -10.89
CA PRO A 22 -3.52 -10.60 -9.73
C PRO A 22 -4.03 -9.96 -8.42
N GLU A 23 -3.95 -10.71 -7.32
CA GLU A 23 -4.17 -10.16 -5.99
C GLU A 23 -3.16 -9.03 -5.74
N LEU A 24 -3.65 -7.89 -5.26
CA LEU A 24 -2.83 -6.73 -4.89
C LEU A 24 -2.84 -6.55 -3.39
N TYR A 25 -1.92 -5.75 -2.88
CA TYR A 25 -1.89 -5.40 -1.46
C TYR A 25 -1.89 -3.89 -1.26
N LEU A 26 -2.79 -3.40 -0.41
CA LEU A 26 -2.81 -2.02 0.03
C LEU A 26 -1.82 -1.84 1.17
N LEU A 27 -0.90 -0.90 1.01
CA LEU A 27 0.00 -0.42 2.06
C LEU A 27 -0.57 0.89 2.61
N ILE A 28 -1.06 0.86 3.84
CA ILE A 28 -1.58 2.05 4.53
C ILE A 28 -0.52 2.53 5.52
N MET A 29 -0.07 3.76 5.34
CA MET A 29 1.02 4.36 6.11
C MET A 29 0.47 5.44 7.02
N THR A 30 0.27 5.10 8.29
CA THR A 30 -0.28 6.00 9.31
C THR A 30 0.85 6.70 10.04
N PRO A 31 0.95 8.04 10.05
CA PRO A 31 2.00 8.74 10.80
C PRO A 31 1.91 8.45 12.29
N LEU A 32 2.99 8.65 13.02
CA LEU A 32 3.00 8.60 14.49
C LEU A 32 3.50 9.93 15.04
N PRO A 33 2.96 10.41 16.17
CA PRO A 33 3.54 11.54 16.87
C PRO A 33 4.94 11.16 17.37
N VAL A 34 5.91 12.05 17.19
CA VAL A 34 7.27 11.82 17.70
C VAL A 34 7.40 12.45 19.08
N THR A 35 7.87 11.68 20.05
CA THR A 35 8.29 12.16 21.37
C THR A 35 9.79 12.43 21.35
N GLY A 36 10.22 13.70 21.33
CA GLY A 36 11.63 14.10 21.37
C GLY A 36 12.14 14.82 20.12
N SER A 37 13.45 15.06 20.02
CA SER A 37 14.07 15.70 18.85
C SER A 37 14.12 14.72 17.69
N ALA A 38 13.30 14.94 16.66
CA ALA A 38 13.37 14.15 15.44
C ALA A 38 14.74 14.36 14.75
N PRO A 39 15.34 13.31 14.16
CA PRO A 39 16.43 13.46 13.20
C PRO A 39 16.14 14.52 12.15
N ALA A 40 17.18 15.11 11.55
CA ALA A 40 17.00 16.04 10.44
C ALA A 40 16.26 15.34 9.27
N VAL A 41 15.03 15.78 9.02
CA VAL A 41 14.10 15.24 8.00
C VAL A 41 14.72 15.05 6.60
N PRO A 42 15.65 15.90 6.10
CA PRO A 42 16.19 15.73 4.74
C PRO A 42 16.86 14.37 4.47
N ALA A 43 17.64 13.84 5.44
CA ALA A 43 18.34 12.58 5.26
C ALA A 43 17.38 11.37 5.29
N ALA A 44 16.32 11.43 6.11
CA ALA A 44 15.33 10.37 6.20
C ALA A 44 14.48 10.26 4.92
N LEU A 45 14.19 11.40 4.29
CA LEU A 45 13.44 11.44 3.04
C LEU A 45 14.21 10.81 1.87
N GLU A 46 15.52 11.05 1.79
CA GLU A 46 16.38 10.43 0.78
C GLU A 46 16.41 8.91 0.90
N VAL A 47 16.56 8.39 2.12
CA VAL A 47 16.52 6.94 2.40
C VAL A 47 15.16 6.35 2.03
N HIS A 48 14.06 7.04 2.38
CA HIS A 48 12.71 6.63 2.01
C HIS A 48 12.52 6.57 0.49
N TYR A 49 12.92 7.61 -0.25
CA TYR A 49 12.78 7.61 -1.70
C TYR A 49 13.67 6.59 -2.39
N ALA A 50 14.92 6.39 -1.95
CA ALA A 50 15.78 5.34 -2.48
C ALA A 50 15.15 3.95 -2.31
N TYR A 51 14.55 3.68 -1.15
CA TYR A 51 13.82 2.44 -0.89
C TYR A 51 12.61 2.28 -1.84
N MET A 52 11.78 3.31 -1.98
CA MET A 52 10.60 3.26 -2.85
C MET A 52 10.97 3.13 -4.33
N HIS A 53 12.01 3.83 -4.79
CA HIS A 53 12.49 3.71 -6.17
C HIS A 53 12.97 2.30 -6.48
N ARG A 54 13.66 1.64 -5.55
CA ARG A 54 14.04 0.24 -5.72
C ARG A 54 12.82 -0.66 -5.88
N LEU A 55 11.82 -0.53 -5.02
CA LEU A 55 10.60 -1.34 -5.10
C LEU A 55 9.83 -1.12 -6.42
N VAL A 56 9.79 0.12 -6.93
CA VAL A 56 9.19 0.44 -8.23
C VAL A 56 10.00 -0.21 -9.36
N ALA A 57 11.33 -0.10 -9.33
CA ALA A 57 12.21 -0.71 -10.33
C ALA A 57 12.09 -2.25 -10.35
N ASP A 58 11.87 -2.85 -9.19
CA ASP A 58 11.63 -4.30 -9.02
C ASP A 58 10.21 -4.73 -9.40
N GLY A 59 9.34 -3.81 -9.84
CA GLY A 59 7.95 -4.10 -10.23
C GLY A 59 7.00 -4.39 -9.06
N LYS A 60 7.43 -4.14 -7.81
CA LYS A 60 6.67 -4.49 -6.59
C LYS A 60 5.62 -3.45 -6.21
N VAL A 61 5.67 -2.25 -6.80
CA VAL A 61 4.78 -1.13 -6.50
C VAL A 61 4.09 -0.69 -7.78
N LEU A 62 2.75 -0.71 -7.76
CA LEU A 62 1.91 -0.19 -8.83
C LEU A 62 1.73 1.32 -8.72
N ALA A 63 1.48 1.81 -7.50
CA ALA A 63 1.34 3.22 -7.18
C ALA A 63 1.70 3.46 -5.71
N ILE A 64 2.30 4.60 -5.38
CA ILE A 64 2.59 4.99 -4.00
C ILE A 64 2.72 6.51 -3.89
N GLY A 65 2.26 7.08 -2.77
CA GLY A 65 2.40 8.51 -2.53
C GLY A 65 1.92 8.98 -1.17
N PRO A 66 2.22 10.23 -0.82
CA PRO A 66 1.66 10.87 0.36
C PRO A 66 0.20 11.28 0.13
N CYS A 67 -0.63 11.17 1.16
CA CYS A 67 -1.99 11.71 1.14
C CYS A 67 -1.94 13.18 1.59
N MET A 68 -1.67 14.07 0.64
CA MET A 68 -1.54 15.50 0.89
C MET A 68 -2.89 16.14 1.25
N GLY A 69 -2.89 17.06 2.23
CA GLY A 69 -4.10 17.81 2.62
C GLY A 69 -5.01 17.08 3.61
N GLU A 70 -4.76 15.80 3.88
CA GLU A 70 -5.39 15.09 4.99
C GLU A 70 -4.90 15.66 6.33
N PRO A 71 -5.77 15.73 7.37
CA PRO A 71 -5.35 16.19 8.67
C PRO A 71 -4.19 15.32 9.15
N SER A 72 -3.04 15.95 9.38
CA SER A 72 -1.98 15.32 10.18
C SER A 72 -2.62 14.85 11.47
N ILE A 73 -2.26 13.65 11.94
CA ILE A 73 -2.63 13.22 13.30
C ILE A 73 -2.33 14.39 14.24
N ALA A 74 -3.28 14.76 15.09
CA ALA A 74 -3.12 15.85 16.04
C ALA A 74 -1.80 15.66 16.81
N GLY A 75 -0.80 16.48 16.49
CA GLY A 75 0.58 16.27 16.93
C GLY A 75 1.58 16.48 15.80
N HIS A 76 2.81 16.86 16.15
CA HIS A 76 3.90 17.17 15.24
C HIS A 76 4.47 15.91 14.55
N ALA A 77 3.64 15.17 13.81
CA ALA A 77 4.12 14.04 13.02
C ALA A 77 5.14 14.55 11.97
N PRO A 78 6.31 13.92 11.83
CA PRO A 78 7.40 14.43 10.99
C PRO A 78 7.15 14.20 9.49
N VAL A 79 6.19 13.35 9.15
CA VAL A 79 5.88 12.93 7.77
C VAL A 79 4.37 12.84 7.56
N PRO A 80 3.87 13.08 6.33
CA PRO A 80 2.45 12.95 6.03
C PRO A 80 1.99 11.48 6.06
N PRO A 81 0.67 11.22 6.13
CA PRO A 81 0.15 9.88 5.82
C PRO A 81 0.49 9.48 4.39
N GLY A 82 0.42 8.19 4.11
CA GLY A 82 0.65 7.68 2.76
C GLY A 82 -0.18 6.46 2.45
N PHE A 83 -0.23 6.17 1.16
CA PHE A 83 -0.93 5.03 0.60
C PHE A 83 -0.11 4.43 -0.54
N GLY A 84 -0.12 3.11 -0.64
CA GLY A 84 0.50 2.39 -1.74
C GLY A 84 -0.32 1.18 -2.17
N ILE A 85 -0.14 0.78 -3.43
CA ILE A 85 -0.66 -0.44 -4.01
C ILE A 85 0.54 -1.27 -4.44
N LEU A 86 0.68 -2.44 -3.85
CA LEU A 86 1.77 -3.39 -4.08
C LEU A 86 1.30 -4.50 -5.02
N SER A 87 2.20 -4.92 -5.90
CA SER A 87 2.05 -6.02 -6.85
C SER A 87 3.12 -7.06 -6.55
N VAL A 88 2.93 -7.80 -5.46
CA VAL A 88 3.89 -8.80 -4.94
C VAL A 88 3.27 -10.19 -4.92
N GLY A 89 4.13 -11.21 -4.88
CA GLY A 89 3.68 -12.60 -5.04
C GLY A 89 2.97 -13.18 -3.83
N SER A 90 3.08 -12.54 -2.65
CA SER A 90 2.43 -13.01 -1.44
C SER A 90 2.22 -11.92 -0.39
N ARG A 91 1.33 -12.19 0.57
CA ARG A 91 1.06 -11.34 1.71
C ARG A 91 2.31 -11.14 2.58
N GLU A 92 3.09 -12.19 2.78
CA GLU A 92 4.30 -12.16 3.59
C GLU A 92 5.33 -11.18 3.00
N GLU A 93 5.45 -11.14 1.67
CA GLU A 93 6.29 -10.16 0.98
C GLU A 93 5.76 -8.73 1.15
N ALA A 94 4.45 -8.52 1.02
CA ALA A 94 3.84 -7.21 1.26
C ALA A 94 4.06 -6.73 2.71
N GLU A 95 3.89 -7.61 3.69
CA GLU A 95 4.15 -7.31 5.10
C GLU A 95 5.63 -7.06 5.37
N GLN A 96 6.53 -7.75 4.68
CA GLN A 96 7.97 -7.46 4.77
C GLN A 96 8.28 -6.06 4.25
N ILE A 97 7.70 -5.67 3.10
CA ILE A 97 7.83 -4.30 2.57
C ILE A 97 7.34 -3.26 3.57
N ALA A 98 6.20 -3.51 4.23
CA ALA A 98 5.62 -2.61 5.21
C ALA A 98 6.51 -2.45 6.45
N ARG A 99 7.14 -3.54 6.92
CA ARG A 99 8.09 -3.55 8.04
C ARG A 99 9.41 -2.86 7.71
N ASP A 100 9.91 -3.05 6.49
CA ASP A 100 11.22 -2.52 6.06
C ASP A 100 11.15 -1.07 5.56
N GLU A 101 9.94 -0.51 5.44
CA GLU A 101 9.75 0.87 5.02
C GLU A 101 10.47 1.84 5.99
N PRO A 102 11.34 2.73 5.49
CA PRO A 102 12.22 3.51 6.35
C PRO A 102 11.53 4.34 7.43
N PHE A 103 10.41 4.99 7.13
CA PHE A 103 9.70 5.77 8.15
C PHE A 103 9.02 4.89 9.20
N HIS A 104 8.60 3.68 8.85
CA HIS A 104 8.16 2.70 9.84
C HIS A 104 9.31 2.23 10.74
N ALA A 105 10.46 1.86 10.16
CA ALA A 105 11.64 1.45 10.92
C ALA A 105 12.16 2.55 11.86
N MET A 106 11.97 3.83 11.50
CA MET A 106 12.29 4.99 12.33
C MET A 106 11.22 5.30 13.41
N GLY A 107 10.11 4.56 13.45
CA GLY A 107 9.00 4.80 14.37
C GLY A 107 8.16 6.03 14.02
N TRP A 108 8.29 6.58 12.81
CA TRP A 108 7.54 7.75 12.35
C TRP A 108 6.20 7.37 11.72
N ARG A 109 6.02 6.10 11.37
CA ARG A 109 4.78 5.55 10.81
C ARG A 109 4.45 4.18 11.39
N HIS A 110 3.18 3.88 11.49
CA HIS A 110 2.65 2.54 11.59
C HIS A 110 2.10 2.12 10.22
N ASN A 111 2.64 1.04 9.66
CA ASN A 111 2.27 0.54 8.35
C ASN A 111 1.41 -0.72 8.49
N THR A 112 0.32 -0.78 7.73
CA THR A 112 -0.55 -1.97 7.67
C THR A 112 -0.75 -2.43 6.23
N VAL A 113 -1.00 -3.74 6.09
CA VAL A 113 -1.18 -4.40 4.80
C VAL A 113 -2.55 -5.07 4.73
N MET A 114 -3.28 -4.78 3.66
CA MET A 114 -4.58 -5.40 3.36
C MET A 114 -4.54 -6.03 1.98
N ALA A 115 -4.98 -7.27 1.85
CA ALA A 115 -5.22 -7.87 0.54
C ALA A 115 -6.36 -7.14 -0.15
N TRP A 116 -6.22 -6.87 -1.44
CA TRP A 116 -7.21 -6.16 -2.21
C TRP A 116 -7.33 -6.73 -3.61
N THR A 117 -8.56 -7.05 -3.99
CA THR A 117 -8.89 -7.51 -5.33
C THR A 117 -9.75 -6.44 -6.00
N PRO A 118 -9.22 -5.69 -6.97
CA PRO A 118 -10.00 -4.69 -7.69
C PRO A 118 -11.11 -5.37 -8.50
N LYS A 119 -12.36 -4.92 -8.32
CA LYS A 119 -13.55 -5.47 -9.02
C LYS A 119 -14.10 -4.59 -10.14
N PHE A 120 -13.97 -3.27 -9.98
CA PHE A 120 -14.47 -2.29 -10.94
C PHE A 120 -13.47 -1.14 -11.11
N GLY A 121 -13.51 -0.49 -12.27
CA GLY A 121 -12.72 0.70 -12.57
C GLY A 121 -11.69 0.50 -13.68
N SER A 122 -11.20 1.61 -14.24
CA SER A 122 -10.25 1.62 -15.36
C SER A 122 -8.89 1.02 -15.03
N LEU A 123 -8.50 0.97 -13.75
CA LEU A 123 -7.25 0.33 -13.32
C LEU A 123 -7.21 -1.16 -13.70
N ILE A 124 -8.36 -1.83 -13.73
CA ILE A 124 -8.44 -3.25 -14.09
C ILE A 124 -8.04 -3.48 -15.54
N GLU A 125 -8.41 -2.57 -16.44
CA GLU A 125 -8.04 -2.65 -17.85
C GLU A 125 -6.52 -2.54 -18.00
N VAL A 126 -5.91 -1.57 -17.31
CA VAL A 126 -4.45 -1.39 -17.28
C VAL A 126 -3.73 -2.64 -16.74
N LEU A 127 -4.24 -3.24 -15.66
CA LEU A 127 -3.63 -4.42 -15.06
C LEU A 127 -3.75 -5.67 -15.95
N ARG A 128 -4.88 -5.84 -16.65
CA ARG A 128 -5.04 -6.93 -17.62
C ARG A 128 -4.10 -6.79 -18.79
N ASP A 129 -3.91 -5.57 -19.28
CA ASP A 129 -3.00 -5.30 -20.40
C ASP A 129 -1.55 -5.60 -20.02
N ALA A 130 -1.13 -5.22 -18.81
CA ALA A 130 0.20 -5.53 -18.29
C ALA A 130 0.44 -7.04 -18.05
N ALA A 131 -0.62 -7.82 -17.82
CA ALA A 131 -0.54 -9.27 -17.59
C ALA A 131 -0.56 -10.10 -18.90
N ARG A 132 -0.79 -9.48 -20.07
CA ARG A 132 -0.77 -10.20 -21.34
C ARG A 132 0.68 -10.58 -21.72
N PRO A 133 0.93 -11.82 -22.14
CA PRO A 133 2.24 -12.19 -22.70
C PRO A 133 2.55 -11.33 -23.93
N GLU A 134 3.80 -10.91 -24.09
CA GLU A 134 4.26 -10.34 -25.36
C GLU A 134 4.17 -11.43 -26.46
N GLU A 135 3.51 -11.11 -27.57
CA GLU A 135 3.38 -11.98 -28.76
C GLU A 135 4.70 -12.08 -29.55
#